data_AF-A0A3Q9BQP3-F1
#
_entry.id   AF-A0A3Q9BQP3-F1
#
_cell.length_a   1.000
_cell.length_b   1.000
_cell.length_c   1.000
_cell.angle_alpha   90.00
_cell.angle_beta   90.00
_cell.angle_gamma   90.00
#
_symmetry.space_group_name_H-M   'P 1'
#
loop_
_entity.id
_entity.type
_entity.pdbx_description
1 polymer ?
#
loop_
_entity_poly.entity_id
_entity_poly.type
_entity_poly.pdbx_seq_one_letter_code
_entity_poly.pdbx_strand_id
1 'polypeptide(L)'
;MLTKHHLIVAHEVTNVGNDRTQLCNMAVQAREAIGAEDLTVLADRGYMKGEEILACHGLGIDALVPKTHTSGNKAQGLFDKADFKYVAEKDEYRCPAGQALIMRFTSIEQGKTMTTYWSSQCQSCPLKVKCTTGEHRRVKRWEHEDVLELMQAKLAEMPDAMLVRKSTVEHPFGTIKAWMGATHFLTRTKNHVSTEMSLHVLAYNLKRVMKIMGIMPLMAAMRA
;
A
#
# COMPACT_ATOMS: atom_id res chain seq x y z
N MET A 1 10.95 -0.95 -7.90
CA MET A 1 11.59 -0.36 -9.11
C MET A 1 12.08 1.03 -8.77
N LEU A 2 13.16 1.49 -9.40
CA LEU A 2 13.68 2.85 -9.23
C LEU A 2 12.96 3.85 -10.15
N THR A 3 12.48 4.95 -9.58
CA THR A 3 11.67 5.96 -10.28
C THR A 3 12.45 6.72 -11.37
N LYS A 4 13.73 7.06 -11.11
CA LYS A 4 14.55 7.87 -12.04
C LYS A 4 14.93 7.14 -13.33
N HIS A 5 15.32 5.88 -13.22
CA HIS A 5 15.91 5.12 -14.33
C HIS A 5 15.04 3.96 -14.82
N HIS A 6 13.90 3.71 -14.14
CA HIS A 6 13.00 2.59 -14.41
C HIS A 6 13.70 1.24 -14.34
N LEU A 7 14.64 1.07 -13.41
CA LEU A 7 15.34 -0.18 -13.17
C LEU A 7 14.55 -1.05 -12.18
N ILE A 8 14.51 -2.35 -12.47
CA ILE A 8 13.92 -3.34 -11.57
C ILE A 8 15.02 -3.82 -10.64
N VAL A 9 14.93 -3.45 -9.36
CA VAL A 9 15.96 -3.77 -8.35
C VAL A 9 15.63 -5.01 -7.53
N ALA A 10 14.36 -5.39 -7.50
CA ALA A 10 13.86 -6.59 -6.82
C ALA A 10 12.64 -7.10 -7.59
N HIS A 11 12.48 -8.41 -7.65
CA HIS A 11 11.30 -9.07 -8.20
C HIS A 11 11.09 -10.42 -7.51
N GLU A 12 9.83 -10.83 -7.35
CA GLU A 12 9.49 -12.14 -6.81
C GLU A 12 8.26 -12.70 -7.53
N VAL A 13 8.30 -14.00 -7.84
CA VAL A 13 7.15 -14.73 -8.39
C VAL A 13 6.38 -15.36 -7.24
N THR A 14 5.07 -15.15 -7.19
CA THR A 14 4.18 -15.70 -6.16
C THR A 14 2.99 -16.45 -6.76
N ASN A 15 2.49 -17.45 -6.02
CA ASN A 15 1.24 -18.15 -6.33
C ASN A 15 0.05 -17.60 -5.53
N VAL A 16 0.27 -16.59 -4.68
CA VAL A 16 -0.79 -15.91 -3.93
C VAL A 16 -1.53 -15.00 -4.91
N GLY A 17 -2.85 -15.23 -5.08
CA GLY A 17 -3.67 -14.46 -6.03
C GLY A 17 -3.97 -13.01 -5.63
N ASN A 18 -3.28 -12.46 -4.64
CA ASN A 18 -3.41 -11.08 -4.21
C ASN A 18 -2.08 -10.53 -3.67
N ASP A 19 -1.92 -9.22 -3.74
CA ASP A 19 -0.68 -8.53 -3.39
C ASP A 19 -0.62 -8.04 -1.94
N ARG A 20 -1.65 -8.34 -1.13
CA ARG A 20 -1.84 -7.74 0.20
C ARG A 20 -0.78 -8.12 1.22
N THR A 21 0.08 -9.09 0.93
CA THR A 21 1.16 -9.56 1.82
C THR A 21 2.54 -9.46 1.17
N GLN A 22 2.66 -8.67 0.10
CA GLN A 22 3.88 -8.60 -0.71
C GLN A 22 4.62 -7.27 -0.54
N LEU A 23 4.04 -6.31 0.19
CA LEU A 23 4.56 -4.94 0.25
C LEU A 23 5.87 -4.86 1.03
N CYS A 24 5.87 -5.32 2.28
CA CYS A 24 7.02 -5.17 3.17
C CYS A 24 8.21 -6.00 2.68
N ASN A 25 7.95 -7.24 2.27
CA ASN A 25 8.99 -8.12 1.71
C ASN A 25 9.67 -7.48 0.49
N MET A 26 8.90 -7.00 -0.49
CA MET A 26 9.45 -6.36 -1.68
C MET A 26 10.16 -5.03 -1.36
N ALA A 27 9.69 -4.29 -0.36
CA ALA A 27 10.32 -3.06 0.09
C ALA A 27 11.70 -3.32 0.72
N VAL A 28 11.82 -4.36 1.55
CA VAL A 28 13.10 -4.77 2.16
C VAL A 28 14.09 -5.20 1.09
N GLN A 29 13.69 -6.10 0.18
CA GLN A 29 14.55 -6.54 -0.92
C GLN A 29 15.02 -5.36 -1.79
N ALA A 30 14.12 -4.41 -2.08
CA ALA A 30 14.47 -3.22 -2.84
C ALA A 30 15.46 -2.33 -2.08
N ARG A 31 15.28 -2.14 -0.77
CA ARG A 31 16.19 -1.36 0.07
C ARG A 31 17.60 -1.97 0.09
N GLU A 32 17.69 -3.28 0.30
CA GLU A 32 18.94 -4.03 0.29
C GLU A 32 19.65 -3.92 -1.06
N ALA A 33 18.92 -4.10 -2.17
CA ALA A 33 19.48 -4.01 -3.51
C ALA A 33 19.97 -2.60 -3.89
N ILE A 34 19.36 -1.55 -3.32
CA ILE A 34 19.75 -0.16 -3.57
C ILE A 34 20.88 0.28 -2.61
N GLY A 35 20.98 -0.34 -1.43
CA GLY A 35 21.89 0.11 -0.38
C GLY A 35 21.51 1.46 0.23
N ALA A 36 20.21 1.81 0.23
CA ALA A 36 19.72 3.06 0.80
C ALA A 36 19.26 2.88 2.25
N GLU A 37 19.56 3.85 3.11
CA GLU A 37 19.04 3.89 4.49
C GLU A 37 17.57 4.33 4.48
N ASP A 38 17.27 5.42 3.76
CA ASP A 38 15.92 5.96 3.59
C ASP A 38 15.27 5.45 2.30
N LEU A 39 14.06 4.89 2.41
CA LEU A 39 13.30 4.40 1.27
C LEU A 39 11.82 4.82 1.37
N THR A 40 11.35 5.55 0.36
CA THR A 40 9.92 5.75 0.12
C THR A 40 9.42 4.78 -0.94
N VAL A 41 8.38 4.01 -0.61
CA VAL A 41 7.78 3.01 -1.51
C VAL A 41 6.40 3.50 -1.94
N LEU A 42 6.18 3.58 -3.24
CA LEU A 42 4.86 3.87 -3.81
C LEU A 42 4.24 2.58 -4.32
N ALA A 43 3.08 2.18 -3.77
CA ALA A 43 2.36 0.99 -4.22
C ALA A 43 0.90 1.31 -4.56
N ASP A 44 0.27 0.44 -5.35
CA ASP A 44 -1.15 0.59 -5.66
C ASP A 44 -2.03 0.09 -4.50
N ARG A 45 -3.33 0.40 -4.63
CA ARG A 45 -4.35 0.06 -3.63
C ARG A 45 -4.44 -1.46 -3.33
N GLY A 46 -4.00 -2.33 -4.24
CA GLY A 46 -3.97 -3.79 -4.06
C GLY A 46 -3.02 -4.23 -2.95
N TYR A 47 -1.99 -3.45 -2.66
CA TYR A 47 -1.03 -3.68 -1.57
C TYR A 47 -1.52 -3.16 -0.20
N MET A 48 -2.74 -2.60 -0.11
CA MET A 48 -3.25 -2.01 1.13
C MET A 48 -3.62 -3.09 2.16
N LYS A 49 -2.71 -3.33 3.11
CA LYS A 49 -2.91 -4.12 4.33
C LYS A 49 -2.21 -3.44 5.51
N GLY A 50 -2.94 -3.24 6.62
CA GLY A 50 -2.46 -2.45 7.75
C GLY A 50 -1.17 -3.00 8.37
N GLU A 51 -1.08 -4.32 8.51
CA GLU A 51 0.07 -5.04 9.06
C GLU A 51 1.34 -4.86 8.21
N GLU A 52 1.19 -4.80 6.88
CA GLU A 52 2.34 -4.57 5.98
C GLU A 52 2.86 -3.13 6.10
N ILE A 53 1.96 -2.15 6.22
CA ILE A 53 2.34 -0.75 6.41
C ILE A 53 3.03 -0.57 7.76
N LEU A 54 2.50 -1.20 8.81
CA LEU A 54 3.12 -1.21 10.13
C LEU A 54 4.52 -1.85 10.09
N ALA A 55 4.67 -2.99 9.40
CA ALA A 55 5.96 -3.64 9.25
C ALA A 55 6.96 -2.76 8.49
N CYS A 56 6.55 -2.09 7.40
CA CYS A 56 7.39 -1.11 6.70
C CYS A 56 7.79 0.04 7.62
N HIS A 57 6.83 0.61 8.35
CA HIS A 57 7.06 1.72 9.25
C HIS A 57 8.05 1.36 10.37
N GLY A 58 7.91 0.18 10.98
CA GLY A 58 8.84 -0.32 12.00
C GLY A 58 10.26 -0.55 11.47
N LEU A 59 10.43 -0.69 10.15
CA LEU A 59 11.73 -0.78 9.49
C LEU A 59 12.25 0.58 8.98
N GLY A 60 11.55 1.69 9.25
CA GLY A 60 11.90 3.02 8.73
C GLY A 60 11.60 3.22 7.25
N ILE A 61 10.78 2.36 6.64
CA ILE A 61 10.38 2.47 5.23
C ILE A 61 9.05 3.21 5.14
N ASP A 62 9.04 4.31 4.39
CA ASP A 62 7.84 5.10 4.12
C ASP A 62 7.04 4.49 2.96
N ALA A 63 6.18 3.52 3.28
CA ALA A 63 5.28 2.91 2.31
C ALA A 63 4.00 3.74 2.12
N LEU A 64 3.85 4.39 0.97
CA LEU A 64 2.70 5.23 0.62
C LEU A 64 1.74 4.46 -0.30
N VAL A 65 0.57 4.11 0.25
CA VAL A 65 -0.44 3.30 -0.42
C VAL A 65 -1.81 3.97 -0.32
N PRO A 66 -2.56 4.13 -1.43
CA PRO A 66 -3.92 4.67 -1.36
C PRO A 66 -4.85 3.80 -0.52
N LYS A 67 -5.63 4.42 0.38
CA LYS A 67 -6.65 3.70 1.16
C LYS A 67 -7.64 2.97 0.26
N THR A 68 -8.06 1.78 0.70
CA THR A 68 -9.21 1.05 0.16
C THR A 68 -10.47 1.54 0.86
N HIS A 69 -11.50 1.95 0.09
CA HIS A 69 -12.82 2.19 0.65
C HIS A 69 -13.55 0.85 0.72
N THR A 70 -13.53 0.20 1.88
CA THR A 70 -14.13 -1.12 2.09
C THR A 70 -15.56 -1.05 2.63
N SER A 71 -16.05 0.13 3.04
CA SER A 71 -17.40 0.26 3.58
C SER A 71 -18.44 0.42 2.46
N GLY A 72 -19.52 -0.36 2.54
CA GLY A 72 -20.70 -0.18 1.68
C GLY A 72 -21.53 1.04 2.04
N ASN A 73 -21.23 1.71 3.16
CA ASN A 73 -22.00 2.83 3.70
C ASN A 73 -22.11 3.97 2.70
N LYS A 74 -21.01 4.32 2.03
CA LYS A 74 -21.00 5.40 1.04
C LYS A 74 -21.93 5.09 -0.15
N ALA A 75 -21.96 3.82 -0.59
CA ALA A 75 -22.88 3.37 -1.63
C ALA A 75 -24.35 3.38 -1.17
N GLN A 76 -24.59 3.22 0.13
CA GLN A 76 -25.91 3.33 0.77
C GLN A 76 -26.28 4.77 1.15
N GLY A 77 -25.45 5.78 0.83
CA GLY A 77 -25.68 7.17 1.19
C GLY A 77 -25.54 7.48 2.69
N LEU A 78 -24.95 6.55 3.46
CA LEU A 78 -24.68 6.71 4.88
C LEU A 78 -23.29 7.33 5.09
N PHE A 79 -23.10 8.00 6.23
CA PHE A 79 -21.78 8.47 6.67
C PHE A 79 -20.79 7.30 6.75
N ASP A 80 -19.57 7.53 6.30
CA ASP A 80 -18.45 6.59 6.35
C ASP A 80 -17.53 6.91 7.54
N LYS A 81 -16.55 6.05 7.86
CA LYS A 81 -15.55 6.31 8.92
C LYS A 81 -14.82 7.63 8.69
N ALA A 82 -14.61 8.04 7.43
CA ALA A 82 -13.95 9.29 7.07
C ALA A 82 -14.69 10.55 7.58
N ASP A 83 -16.01 10.47 7.80
CA ASP A 83 -16.80 11.57 8.35
C ASP A 83 -16.66 11.71 9.88
N PHE A 84 -15.95 10.78 10.54
CA PHE A 84 -15.71 10.79 11.97
C PHE A 84 -14.25 11.17 12.25
N LYS A 85 -14.05 12.23 13.02
CA LYS A 85 -12.71 12.74 13.35
C LYS A 85 -12.25 12.18 14.68
N TYR A 86 -11.09 11.53 14.71
CA TYR A 86 -10.46 11.11 15.97
C TYR A 86 -9.82 12.31 16.67
N VAL A 87 -9.97 12.38 18.00
CA VAL A 87 -9.40 13.40 18.88
C VAL A 87 -8.48 12.69 19.86
N ALA A 88 -7.18 12.70 19.58
CA ALA A 88 -6.18 11.94 20.31
C ALA A 88 -6.07 12.38 21.78
N GLU A 89 -6.26 13.66 22.07
CA GLU A 89 -6.13 14.22 23.43
C GLU A 89 -7.16 13.67 24.40
N LYS A 90 -8.30 13.20 23.89
CA LYS A 90 -9.44 12.70 24.69
C LYS A 90 -9.75 11.23 24.45
N ASP A 91 -9.00 10.57 23.57
CA ASP A 91 -9.30 9.23 23.06
C ASP A 91 -10.78 9.06 22.69
N GLU A 92 -11.29 9.94 21.81
CA GLU A 92 -12.68 9.93 21.38
C GLU A 92 -12.82 10.23 19.88
N TYR A 93 -13.92 9.77 19.29
CA TYR A 93 -14.31 10.20 17.95
C TYR A 93 -15.37 11.30 18.03
N ARG A 94 -15.28 12.31 17.17
CA ARG A 94 -16.34 13.31 16.94
C ARG A 94 -17.10 12.96 15.68
N CYS A 95 -18.43 12.82 15.81
CA CYS A 95 -19.30 12.55 14.66
C CYS A 95 -19.74 13.84 13.94
N PRO A 96 -20.34 13.73 12.74
CA PRO A 96 -20.90 14.87 12.02
C PRO A 96 -21.99 15.64 12.78
N ALA A 97 -22.66 15.00 13.75
CA ALA A 97 -23.64 15.64 14.63
C ALA A 97 -23.00 16.36 15.84
N GLY A 98 -21.67 16.43 15.92
CA GLY A 98 -20.93 17.06 17.02
C GLY A 98 -20.84 16.23 18.31
N GLN A 99 -21.43 15.03 18.35
CA GLN A 99 -21.40 14.16 19.54
C GLN A 99 -20.04 13.46 19.69
N ALA A 100 -19.61 13.29 20.94
CA ALA A 100 -18.42 12.52 21.30
C ALA A 100 -18.75 11.03 21.42
N LEU A 101 -17.96 10.20 20.75
CA LEU A 101 -17.99 8.75 20.81
C LEU A 101 -16.83 8.32 21.69
N ILE A 102 -17.14 8.01 22.95
CA ILE A 102 -16.17 7.51 23.92
C ILE A 102 -15.77 6.06 23.60
N MET A 103 -14.57 5.68 24.06
CA MET A 103 -14.13 4.29 24.05
C MET A 103 -15.06 3.43 24.91
N ARG A 104 -15.37 2.22 24.44
CA ARG A 104 -16.35 1.32 25.08
C ARG A 104 -15.75 -0.02 25.46
N PHE A 105 -15.09 -0.66 24.52
CA PHE A 105 -14.38 -1.91 24.74
C PHE A 105 -13.37 -2.16 23.63
N THR A 106 -12.45 -3.07 23.92
CA THR A 106 -11.46 -3.58 22.99
C THR A 106 -11.75 -5.05 22.68
N SER A 107 -11.59 -5.44 21.43
CA SER A 107 -11.76 -6.82 20.96
C SER A 107 -10.62 -7.22 20.03
N ILE A 108 -10.27 -8.50 20.01
CA ILE A 108 -9.31 -9.04 19.04
C ILE A 108 -10.10 -9.56 17.84
N GLU A 109 -9.84 -9.01 16.66
CA GLU A 109 -10.48 -9.40 15.41
C GLU A 109 -9.40 -9.76 14.39
N GLN A 110 -9.39 -11.01 13.92
CA GLN A 110 -8.40 -11.50 12.95
C GLN A 110 -6.94 -11.21 13.38
N GLY A 111 -6.66 -11.32 14.69
CA GLY A 111 -5.33 -11.05 15.26
C GLY A 111 -5.00 -9.56 15.48
N LYS A 112 -5.96 -8.65 15.30
CA LYS A 112 -5.79 -7.21 15.52
C LYS A 112 -6.54 -6.74 16.74
N THR A 113 -5.90 -5.91 17.55
CA THR A 113 -6.57 -5.23 18.66
C THR A 113 -7.40 -4.06 18.12
N MET A 114 -8.72 -4.22 18.17
CA MET A 114 -9.69 -3.24 17.68
C MET A 114 -10.41 -2.59 18.87
N THR A 115 -10.28 -1.27 18.98
CA THR A 115 -10.99 -0.47 19.98
C THR A 115 -12.28 0.08 19.37
N THR A 116 -13.41 -0.13 20.05
CA THR A 116 -14.73 0.27 19.58
C THR A 116 -15.24 1.52 20.31
N TYR A 117 -15.71 2.50 19.55
CA TYR A 117 -16.21 3.78 20.01
C TYR A 117 -17.67 3.96 19.59
N TRP A 118 -18.53 4.41 20.51
CA TRP A 118 -19.90 4.82 20.19
C TRP A 118 -20.53 5.70 21.28
N SER A 119 -21.49 6.52 20.87
CA SER A 119 -22.21 7.45 21.73
C SER A 119 -23.61 6.91 22.08
N SER A 120 -24.00 7.05 23.35
CA SER A 120 -25.37 6.73 23.79
C SER A 120 -26.40 7.71 23.21
N GLN A 121 -25.96 8.91 22.79
CA GLN A 121 -26.81 9.94 22.22
C GLN A 121 -27.23 9.64 20.77
N CYS A 122 -26.74 8.56 20.15
CA CYS A 122 -27.14 8.17 18.79
C CYS A 122 -28.64 7.88 18.65
N GLN A 123 -29.32 7.43 19.71
CA GLN A 123 -30.73 7.03 19.63
C GLN A 123 -31.67 8.21 19.38
N SER A 124 -31.38 9.38 19.95
CA SER A 124 -32.13 10.63 19.78
C SER A 124 -31.51 11.57 18.74
N CYS A 125 -30.49 11.11 18.01
CA CYS A 125 -29.76 11.96 17.07
C CYS A 125 -30.58 12.22 15.79
N PRO A 126 -30.76 13.49 15.37
CA PRO A 126 -31.51 13.82 14.15
C PRO A 126 -30.82 13.33 12.88
N LEU A 127 -29.50 13.13 12.91
CA LEU A 127 -28.73 12.61 11.79
C LEU A 127 -28.66 11.07 11.75
N LYS A 128 -29.34 10.35 12.64
CA LYS A 128 -29.27 8.88 12.75
C LYS A 128 -29.59 8.19 11.42
N VAL A 129 -30.64 8.65 10.72
CA VAL A 129 -31.09 8.09 9.44
C VAL A 129 -30.00 8.10 8.37
N LYS A 130 -29.11 9.10 8.38
CA LYS A 130 -27.96 9.20 7.46
C LYS A 130 -26.67 8.58 8.02
N CYS A 131 -26.70 8.04 9.23
CA CYS A 131 -25.51 7.60 9.96
C CYS A 131 -25.42 6.08 10.13
N THR A 132 -26.52 5.44 10.53
CA THR A 132 -26.56 4.00 10.79
C THR A 132 -27.99 3.49 10.77
N THR A 133 -28.17 2.23 10.35
CA THR A 133 -29.45 1.51 10.48
C THR A 133 -29.60 0.82 11.84
N GLY A 134 -28.52 0.67 12.60
CA GLY A 134 -28.53 0.08 13.94
C GLY A 134 -28.89 1.06 15.06
N GLU A 135 -28.87 0.57 16.30
CA GLU A 135 -29.14 1.39 17.49
C GLU A 135 -28.10 2.50 17.68
N HIS A 136 -26.82 2.16 17.50
CA HIS A 136 -25.69 3.05 17.64
C HIS A 136 -24.75 2.93 16.44
N ARG A 137 -24.10 4.03 16.07
CA ARG A 137 -23.01 4.01 15.10
C ARG A 137 -21.73 3.60 15.84
N ARG A 138 -21.21 2.42 15.51
CA ARG A 138 -19.93 1.92 16.05
C ARG A 138 -18.79 2.28 15.09
N VAL A 139 -17.77 2.94 15.61
CA VAL A 139 -16.51 3.21 14.91
C VAL A 139 -15.43 2.34 15.53
N LYS A 140 -14.73 1.56 14.72
CA LYS A 140 -13.61 0.74 15.16
C LYS A 140 -12.29 1.41 14.75
N ARG A 141 -11.34 1.46 15.67
CA ARG A 141 -9.96 1.92 15.45
C ARG A 141 -9.02 0.77 15.75
N TRP A 142 -8.12 0.47 14.81
CA TRP A 142 -7.03 -0.45 15.09
C TRP A 142 -6.00 0.24 16.01
N GLU A 143 -5.34 -0.50 16.89
CA GLU A 143 -4.33 0.05 17.81
C GLU A 143 -3.21 0.84 17.10
N HIS A 144 -2.89 0.47 15.85
CA HIS A 144 -1.89 1.12 15.01
C HIS A 144 -2.50 1.94 13.85
N GLU A 145 -3.74 2.44 14.02
CA GLU A 145 -4.39 3.27 13.00
C GLU A 145 -3.65 4.60 12.76
N ASP A 146 -2.95 5.12 13.77
CA ASP A 146 -2.08 6.29 13.69
C ASP A 146 -1.00 6.16 12.60
N VAL A 147 -0.39 4.97 12.47
CA VAL A 147 0.59 4.69 11.40
C VAL A 147 -0.06 4.83 10.02
N LEU A 148 -1.31 4.36 9.87
CA LEU A 148 -2.06 4.48 8.62
C LEU A 148 -2.49 5.91 8.34
N GLU A 149 -2.84 6.68 9.37
CA GLU A 149 -3.18 8.10 9.26
C GLU A 149 -1.94 8.92 8.86
N LEU A 150 -0.78 8.66 9.47
CA LEU A 150 0.50 9.27 9.10
C LEU A 150 0.86 9.00 7.65
N MET A 151 0.78 7.74 7.20
CA MET A 151 0.99 7.38 5.80
C MET A 151 0.06 8.18 4.87
N GLN A 152 -1.23 8.29 5.20
CA GLN A 152 -2.17 9.05 4.35
C GLN A 152 -1.88 10.54 4.34
N ALA A 153 -1.45 11.12 5.45
CA ALA A 153 -1.04 12.52 5.50
C ALA A 153 0.17 12.76 4.58
N LYS A 154 1.22 11.93 4.69
CA LYS A 154 2.38 11.97 3.79
C LYS A 154 1.99 11.82 2.32
N LEU A 155 1.07 10.90 2.01
CA LEU A 155 0.59 10.71 0.64
C LEU A 155 -0.21 11.93 0.13
N ALA A 156 -0.99 12.59 0.99
CA ALA A 156 -1.74 13.80 0.63
C ALA A 156 -0.83 15.01 0.35
N GLU A 157 0.34 15.07 1.02
CA GLU A 157 1.39 16.06 0.75
C GLU A 157 2.11 15.83 -0.59
N MET A 158 1.94 14.65 -1.21
CA MET A 158 2.56 14.28 -2.48
C MET A 158 1.51 14.03 -3.58
N PRO A 159 0.90 15.09 -4.15
CA PRO A 159 -0.20 14.95 -5.12
C PRO A 159 0.19 14.15 -6.37
N ASP A 160 1.45 14.24 -6.79
CA ASP A 160 1.97 13.55 -7.98
C ASP A 160 2.42 12.10 -7.71
N ALA A 161 2.42 11.63 -6.46
CA ALA A 161 2.93 10.30 -6.10
C ALA A 161 2.28 9.19 -6.92
N MET A 162 0.96 9.27 -7.13
CA MET A 162 0.25 8.25 -7.91
C MET A 162 0.52 8.32 -9.41
N LEU A 163 0.84 9.51 -9.94
CA LEU A 163 1.30 9.67 -11.33
C LEU A 163 2.69 9.07 -11.51
N VAL A 164 3.61 9.36 -10.59
CA VAL A 164 4.97 8.80 -10.58
C VAL A 164 4.93 7.29 -10.45
N ARG A 165 4.10 6.75 -9.54
CA ARG A 165 3.90 5.30 -9.39
C ARG A 165 3.48 4.68 -10.72
N LYS A 166 2.47 5.26 -11.38
CA LYS A 166 1.93 4.77 -12.66
C LYS A 166 3.01 4.73 -13.74
N SER A 167 3.72 5.84 -13.97
CA SER A 167 4.76 5.91 -15.01
C SER A 167 5.96 5.00 -14.71
N THR A 168 6.26 4.79 -13.43
CA THR A 168 7.40 3.96 -13.01
C THR A 168 7.22 2.50 -13.37
N VAL A 169 6.01 1.95 -13.13
CA VAL A 169 5.75 0.51 -13.31
C VAL A 169 5.30 0.15 -14.71
N GLU A 170 4.49 0.99 -15.37
CA GLU A 170 3.88 0.65 -16.66
C GLU A 170 4.91 0.44 -17.77
N HIS A 171 5.99 1.23 -17.82
CA HIS A 171 7.03 1.10 -18.83
C HIS A 171 7.75 -0.27 -18.81
N PRO A 172 8.35 -0.71 -17.69
CA PRO A 172 8.97 -2.03 -17.59
C PRO A 172 7.97 -3.17 -17.81
N PHE A 173 6.77 -3.09 -17.22
CA PHE A 173 5.75 -4.13 -17.42
C PHE A 173 5.34 -4.25 -18.88
N GLY A 174 5.07 -3.13 -19.56
CA GLY A 174 4.72 -3.12 -20.98
C GLY A 174 5.85 -3.65 -21.86
N THR A 175 7.09 -3.26 -21.55
CA THR A 175 8.28 -3.70 -22.31
C THR A 175 8.50 -5.20 -22.17
N ILE A 176 8.50 -5.71 -20.94
CA ILE A 176 8.70 -7.15 -20.68
C ILE A 176 7.56 -7.96 -21.31
N LYS A 177 6.30 -7.57 -21.11
CA LYS A 177 5.16 -8.27 -21.72
C LYS A 177 5.21 -8.27 -23.25
N ALA A 178 5.61 -7.17 -23.87
CA ALA A 178 5.78 -7.11 -25.32
C ALA A 178 6.91 -8.03 -25.81
N TRP A 179 8.03 -8.13 -25.07
CA TRP A 179 9.14 -9.03 -25.42
C TRP A 179 8.82 -10.50 -25.18
N MET A 180 8.02 -10.80 -24.16
CA MET A 180 7.49 -12.16 -23.92
C MET A 180 6.57 -12.63 -25.05
N GLY A 181 6.12 -11.75 -25.93
CA GLY A 181 5.19 -12.08 -27.01
C GLY A 181 3.76 -12.34 -26.52
N ALA A 182 3.00 -13.12 -27.28
CA ALA A 182 1.65 -13.53 -26.94
C ALA A 182 1.66 -14.55 -25.79
N THR A 183 1.77 -14.02 -24.58
CA THR A 183 1.14 -14.52 -23.37
C THR A 183 1.58 -15.92 -22.94
N HIS A 184 2.58 -16.01 -22.07
CA HIS A 184 2.71 -16.89 -20.88
C HIS A 184 4.18 -17.26 -20.65
N PHE A 185 4.50 -17.62 -19.41
CA PHE A 185 5.78 -18.26 -19.11
C PHE A 185 5.88 -19.60 -19.86
N LEU A 186 7.04 -19.87 -20.44
CA LEU A 186 7.33 -21.11 -21.16
C LEU A 186 7.52 -22.28 -20.19
N THR A 187 8.01 -21.98 -19.00
CA THR A 187 8.28 -22.96 -17.97
C THR A 187 7.09 -23.19 -17.04
N ARG A 188 7.12 -24.32 -16.33
CA ARG A 188 6.15 -24.69 -15.31
C ARG A 188 6.85 -24.89 -13.98
N THR A 189 6.10 -24.76 -12.88
CA THR A 189 6.54 -24.73 -11.47
C THR A 189 7.19 -23.41 -11.06
N LYS A 190 7.00 -23.03 -9.79
CA LYS A 190 7.44 -21.73 -9.24
C LYS A 190 8.92 -21.45 -9.50
N ASN A 191 9.77 -22.46 -9.28
CA ASN A 191 11.23 -22.30 -9.41
C ASN A 191 11.64 -21.97 -10.85
N HIS A 192 11.14 -22.73 -11.83
CA HIS A 192 11.49 -22.47 -13.22
C HIS A 192 10.91 -21.15 -13.73
N VAL A 193 9.67 -20.83 -13.36
CA VAL A 193 9.03 -19.55 -13.72
C VAL A 193 9.78 -18.37 -13.08
N SER A 194 10.27 -18.53 -11.85
CA SER A 194 11.11 -17.53 -11.20
C SER A 194 12.40 -17.29 -11.98
N THR A 195 13.09 -18.36 -12.41
CA THR A 195 14.29 -18.25 -13.26
C THR A 195 14.00 -17.53 -14.57
N GLU A 196 12.91 -17.89 -15.25
CA GLU A 196 12.48 -17.24 -16.50
C GLU A 196 12.21 -15.74 -16.30
N MET A 197 11.51 -15.38 -15.21
CA MET A 197 11.29 -13.98 -14.83
C MET A 197 12.60 -13.25 -14.53
N SER A 198 13.55 -13.87 -13.82
CA SER A 198 14.87 -13.28 -13.56
C SER A 198 15.62 -12.95 -14.85
N LEU A 199 15.56 -13.84 -15.86
CA LEU A 199 16.19 -13.60 -17.16
C LEU A 199 15.53 -12.43 -17.91
N HIS A 200 14.20 -12.31 -17.87
CA HIS A 200 13.50 -11.16 -18.46
C HIS A 200 13.88 -9.85 -17.77
N VAL A 201 13.93 -9.83 -16.44
CA VAL A 201 14.32 -8.66 -15.66
C VAL A 201 15.76 -8.27 -15.96
N LEU A 202 16.68 -9.24 -16.01
CA LEU A 202 18.08 -9.01 -16.35
C LEU A 202 18.22 -8.43 -17.75
N ALA A 203 17.57 -9.03 -18.76
CA ALA A 203 17.60 -8.54 -20.13
C ALA A 203 17.04 -7.11 -20.25
N TYR A 204 15.94 -6.82 -19.54
CA TYR A 204 15.36 -5.49 -19.49
C TYR A 204 16.32 -4.47 -18.88
N ASN A 205 16.88 -4.77 -17.70
CA ASN A 205 17.81 -3.89 -17.00
C ASN A 205 19.07 -3.64 -17.83
N LEU A 206 19.68 -4.68 -18.43
CA LEU A 206 20.86 -4.55 -19.29
C LEU A 206 20.59 -3.60 -20.46
N LYS A 207 19.48 -3.80 -21.18
CA LYS A 207 19.10 -2.91 -22.29
C LYS A 207 18.86 -1.48 -21.82
N ARG A 208 18.27 -1.31 -20.63
CA ARG A 208 18.01 0.02 -20.04
C ARG A 208 19.30 0.72 -19.68
N VAL A 209 20.23 0.04 -19.02
CA VAL A 209 21.53 0.59 -18.63
C VAL A 209 22.37 0.92 -19.87
N MET A 210 22.40 0.05 -20.88
CA MET A 210 23.06 0.34 -22.17
C MET A 210 22.53 1.62 -22.82
N LYS A 211 21.22 1.88 -22.71
CA LYS A 211 20.62 3.12 -23.22
C LYS A 211 20.96 4.35 -22.38
N ILE A 212 21.17 4.19 -21.07
CA ILE A 212 21.46 5.29 -20.14
C ILE A 212 22.93 5.72 -20.22
N MET A 213 23.86 4.76 -20.14
CA MET A 213 25.29 5.05 -20.04
C MET A 213 26.12 4.67 -21.26
N GLY A 214 25.53 3.96 -22.24
CA GLY A 214 26.25 3.42 -23.39
C GLY A 214 26.88 2.05 -23.11
N ILE A 215 27.21 1.33 -24.19
CA ILE A 215 27.74 -0.04 -24.13
C ILE A 215 29.16 -0.06 -23.55
N MET A 216 30.05 0.81 -24.05
CA MET A 216 31.46 0.82 -23.64
C MET A 216 31.63 1.14 -22.13
N PRO A 217 30.95 2.17 -21.57
CA PRO A 217 31.03 2.44 -20.14
C PRO A 217 30.46 1.31 -19.27
N LEU A 218 29.36 0.66 -19.71
CA LEU A 218 28.80 -0.49 -19.01
C LEU A 218 29.79 -1.66 -18.97
N MET A 219 30.42 -1.98 -20.10
CA MET A 219 31.41 -3.06 -20.14
C MET A 219 32.62 -2.79 -19.25
N ALA A 220 33.05 -1.53 -19.15
CA ALA A 220 34.10 -1.14 -18.22
C ALA A 220 33.66 -1.34 -16.76
N ALA A 221 32.45 -0.91 -16.40
CA ALA A 221 31.90 -1.06 -15.05
C ALA A 221 31.70 -2.52 -14.62
N MET A 222 31.39 -3.43 -15.55
CA MET A 222 31.21 -4.86 -15.26
C MET A 222 32.53 -5.62 -15.04
N ARG A 223 33.67 -5.04 -15.46
CA ARG A 223 35.00 -5.66 -15.31
C ARG A 223 35.76 -5.16 -14.08
N ALA A 224 35.32 -4.05 -13.49
CA ALA A 224 35.85 -3.49 -12.26
C ALA A 224 35.32 -4.27 -11.05
#